data_AF-A0ABC9HC11-F1
#
_entry.id   AF-A0ABC9HC11-F1
#
_cell.length_a   1.000
_cell.length_b   1.000
_cell.length_c   1.000
_cell.angle_alpha   90.00
_cell.angle_beta   90.00
_cell.angle_gamma   90.00
#
_symmetry.space_group_name_H-M   'P 1'
#
loop_
_entity.id
_entity.type
_entity.pdbx_description
1 polymer ?
#
loop_
_entity_poly.entity_id
_entity_poly.type
_entity_poly.pdbx_seq_one_letter_code
_entity_poly.pdbx_strand_id
1 'polypeptide(L)'
;MPMPSPLHFLFLLLLLAPAPAASSSFSLDFFPAAAAQLALSGGANATAAAISMPFPGARVQYRAPIAAGLAFSTYFAFALPASAASSLAFFLTPSAAARREPPALAVAFSARHVRVLLAGRAACQAHYSPTRKAIHAWIDYNATLHLRLSAAGATNHPTLTPPLLSCPLDLSPVLRRGPVLAGFRTPSGNCTLFSWAFHAAPYRMHSQPLNPANLLTTPPPPEPDRVAGRRYSPWGAAVSLLFAAACGAMLTFFLLFLWYTVTARRPVTPVDPSDVAYQKIVLVGVKDDAATAADDGAANK
;
A
#
# COMPACT_ATOMS: atom_id res chain seq x y z
N MET A 1 31.32 7.30 -25.78
CA MET A 1 30.39 6.93 -24.69
C MET A 1 29.27 6.10 -25.29
N PRO A 2 29.08 4.83 -24.87
CA PRO A 2 28.03 3.99 -25.42
C PRO A 2 26.66 4.44 -24.88
N MET A 3 25.69 4.67 -25.77
CA MET A 3 24.32 4.96 -25.35
C MET A 3 23.67 3.69 -24.77
N PRO A 4 22.94 3.79 -23.65
CA PRO A 4 22.23 2.64 -23.10
C PRO A 4 21.14 2.19 -24.08
N SER A 5 21.12 0.89 -24.37
CA SER A 5 20.17 0.29 -25.32
C SER A 5 18.71 0.53 -24.88
N PRO A 6 17.77 0.70 -25.82
CA PRO A 6 16.34 0.87 -25.50
C PRO A 6 15.74 -0.32 -24.73
N LEU A 7 16.38 -1.50 -24.80
CA LEU A 7 16.03 -2.68 -24.01
C LEU A 7 16.28 -2.49 -22.50
N HIS A 8 17.30 -1.73 -22.12
CA HIS A 8 17.53 -1.40 -20.70
C HIS A 8 16.43 -0.51 -20.12
N PHE A 9 15.89 0.40 -20.93
CA PHE A 9 14.79 1.28 -20.53
C PHE A 9 13.48 0.49 -20.37
N LEU A 10 13.22 -0.46 -21.27
CA LEU A 10 12.07 -1.36 -21.17
C LEU A 10 12.17 -2.26 -19.92
N PHE A 11 13.37 -2.74 -19.59
CA PHE A 11 13.61 -3.55 -18.39
C PHE A 11 13.38 -2.75 -17.10
N LEU A 12 13.85 -1.49 -17.06
CA LEU A 12 13.57 -0.55 -15.96
C LEU A 12 12.07 -0.22 -15.81
N LEU A 13 11.31 -0.12 -16.91
CA LEU A 13 9.87 0.07 -16.86
C LEU A 13 9.12 -1.18 -16.36
N LEU A 14 9.58 -2.39 -16.69
CA LEU A 14 9.03 -3.66 -16.21
C LEU A 14 9.32 -3.92 -14.72
N LEU A 15 10.44 -3.40 -14.21
CA LEU A 15 10.76 -3.36 -12.76
C LEU A 15 9.92 -2.33 -12.00
N LEU A 16 9.32 -1.36 -12.70
CA LEU A 16 8.31 -0.44 -12.17
C LEU A 16 6.90 -1.06 -12.26
N ALA A 17 6.76 -2.35 -12.00
CA ALA A 17 5.46 -2.95 -11.75
C ALA A 17 4.83 -2.19 -10.56
N PRO A 18 3.63 -1.59 -10.71
CA PRO A 18 2.99 -0.90 -9.61
C PRO A 18 2.81 -1.88 -8.46
N ALA A 19 3.33 -1.52 -7.28
CA ALA A 19 3.08 -2.26 -6.05
C ALA A 19 1.56 -2.47 -5.92
N PRO A 20 1.10 -3.67 -5.49
CA PRO A 20 -0.32 -3.94 -5.37
C PRO A 20 -0.97 -2.83 -4.56
N ALA A 21 -1.95 -2.15 -5.16
CA ALA A 21 -2.63 -1.03 -4.54
C ALA A 21 -3.22 -1.48 -3.20
N ALA A 22 -2.72 -0.90 -2.11
CA ALA A 22 -3.20 -1.25 -0.77
C ALA A 22 -4.65 -0.75 -0.64
N SER A 23 -5.56 -1.67 -0.27
CA SER A 23 -6.94 -1.30 0.01
C SER A 23 -7.07 -0.79 1.44
N SER A 24 -7.92 0.18 1.71
CA SER A 24 -8.23 0.59 3.09
C SER A 24 -9.39 -0.21 3.67
N SER A 25 -10.39 -0.57 2.85
CA SER A 25 -11.62 -1.20 3.35
C SER A 25 -12.24 -2.16 2.32
N PHE A 26 -13.03 -3.13 2.78
CA PHE A 26 -13.84 -4.03 1.96
C PHE A 26 -15.02 -4.62 2.76
N SER A 27 -16.06 -5.11 2.06
CA SER A 27 -17.13 -5.94 2.63
C SER A 27 -17.41 -7.12 1.71
N LEU A 28 -17.60 -8.30 2.30
CA LEU A 28 -17.86 -9.56 1.62
C LEU A 28 -19.05 -10.25 2.30
N ASP A 29 -20.23 -10.01 1.74
CA ASP A 29 -21.49 -10.61 2.21
C ASP A 29 -21.89 -11.83 1.36
N PHE A 30 -21.25 -12.01 0.20
CA PHE A 30 -21.43 -13.16 -0.70
C PHE A 30 -20.08 -13.66 -1.21
N PHE A 31 -19.62 -14.78 -0.65
CA PHE A 31 -18.35 -15.40 -1.00
C PHE A 31 -18.15 -15.91 -2.44
N PRO A 32 -19.15 -16.22 -3.28
CA PRO A 32 -18.85 -16.68 -4.65
C PRO A 32 -18.32 -15.55 -5.53
N ALA A 33 -18.87 -14.33 -5.43
CA ALA A 33 -18.34 -13.15 -6.12
C ALA A 33 -17.04 -12.65 -5.46
N ALA A 34 -16.94 -12.78 -4.14
CA ALA A 34 -15.77 -12.40 -3.36
C ALA A 34 -14.62 -13.43 -3.40
N ALA A 35 -14.83 -14.65 -3.91
CA ALA A 35 -13.80 -15.70 -3.94
C ALA A 35 -12.56 -15.27 -4.74
N ALA A 36 -12.74 -14.45 -5.78
CA ALA A 36 -11.65 -13.87 -6.54
C ALA A 36 -10.75 -12.95 -5.69
N GLN A 37 -11.30 -12.31 -4.66
CA GLN A 37 -10.58 -11.43 -3.73
C GLN A 37 -9.94 -12.20 -2.57
N LEU A 38 -10.23 -13.50 -2.43
CA LEU A 38 -9.78 -14.35 -1.35
C LEU A 38 -8.76 -15.39 -1.82
N ALA A 39 -7.76 -15.64 -0.99
CA ALA A 39 -6.85 -16.76 -1.10
C ALA A 39 -7.30 -17.85 -0.11
N LEU A 40 -7.75 -18.97 -0.65
CA LEU A 40 -8.17 -20.15 0.12
C LEU A 40 -7.04 -21.18 0.12
N SER A 41 -6.80 -21.82 1.26
CA SER A 41 -5.76 -22.85 1.43
C SER A 41 -6.10 -23.81 2.56
N GLY A 42 -5.39 -24.94 2.64
CA GLY A 42 -5.61 -25.95 3.69
C GLY A 42 -6.99 -26.61 3.64
N GLY A 43 -7.59 -26.71 2.44
CA GLY A 43 -8.93 -27.28 2.25
C GLY A 43 -10.08 -26.35 2.61
N ALA A 44 -9.83 -25.04 2.79
CA ALA A 44 -10.89 -24.04 2.82
C ALA A 44 -11.59 -23.99 1.46
N ASN A 45 -12.92 -23.98 1.46
CA ASN A 45 -13.74 -23.97 0.26
C ASN A 45 -14.86 -22.93 0.36
N ALA A 46 -15.06 -22.15 -0.70
CA ALA A 46 -16.12 -21.15 -0.79
C ALA A 46 -17.35 -21.73 -1.50
N THR A 47 -18.51 -21.44 -0.94
CA THR A 47 -19.83 -21.72 -1.53
C THR A 47 -20.57 -20.41 -1.75
N ALA A 48 -21.78 -20.47 -2.32
CA ALA A 48 -22.58 -19.28 -2.57
C ALA A 48 -22.92 -18.48 -1.30
N ALA A 49 -23.00 -19.14 -0.14
CA ALA A 49 -23.46 -18.56 1.11
C ALA A 49 -22.40 -18.49 2.21
N ALA A 50 -21.31 -19.26 2.11
CA ALA A 50 -20.35 -19.41 3.20
C ALA A 50 -18.98 -19.92 2.73
N ILE A 51 -17.95 -19.72 3.55
CA ILE A 51 -16.68 -20.44 3.44
C ILE A 51 -16.63 -21.53 4.50
N SER A 52 -16.50 -22.77 4.06
CA SER A 52 -16.25 -23.91 4.93
C SER A 52 -14.74 -24.09 5.11
N MET A 53 -14.32 -24.26 6.36
CA MET A 53 -12.95 -24.60 6.77
C MET A 53 -13.00 -25.94 7.54
N PRO A 54 -13.14 -27.08 6.83
CA PRO A 54 -13.38 -28.38 7.46
C PRO A 54 -12.13 -28.96 8.13
N PHE A 55 -10.93 -28.68 7.61
CA PHE A 55 -9.70 -29.31 8.08
C PHE A 55 -8.86 -28.40 8.99
N PRO A 56 -8.11 -28.98 9.94
CA PRO A 56 -7.05 -28.27 10.66
C PRO A 56 -6.09 -27.58 9.70
N GLY A 57 -5.77 -26.31 9.96
CA GLY A 57 -4.90 -25.51 9.10
C GLY A 57 -5.58 -24.87 7.89
N ALA A 58 -6.89 -25.10 7.68
CA ALA A 58 -7.66 -24.37 6.67
C ALA A 58 -7.57 -22.86 6.94
N ARG A 59 -7.35 -22.11 5.85
CA ARG A 59 -7.04 -20.68 5.92
C ARG A 59 -7.70 -19.91 4.77
N VAL A 60 -8.26 -18.77 5.13
CA VAL A 60 -8.86 -17.78 4.23
C VAL A 60 -8.11 -16.48 4.43
N GLN A 61 -7.66 -15.84 3.37
CA GLN A 61 -6.95 -14.55 3.46
C GLN A 61 -7.46 -13.61 2.39
N TYR A 62 -7.61 -12.33 2.73
CA TYR A 62 -7.80 -11.31 1.71
C TYR A 62 -6.51 -11.14 0.88
N ARG A 63 -6.65 -11.07 -0.45
CA ARG A 63 -5.49 -11.04 -1.36
C ARG A 63 -4.79 -9.69 -1.35
N ALA A 64 -5.56 -8.60 -1.32
CA ALA A 64 -4.98 -7.28 -1.39
C ALA A 64 -4.43 -6.86 -0.01
N PRO A 65 -3.19 -6.37 0.07
CA PRO A 65 -2.65 -5.78 1.29
C PRO A 65 -3.52 -4.62 1.78
N ILE A 66 -3.66 -4.51 3.10
CA ILE A 66 -4.51 -3.51 3.75
C ILE A 66 -3.67 -2.43 4.41
N ALA A 67 -3.90 -1.17 4.06
CA ALA A 67 -3.31 -0.02 4.74
C ALA A 67 -4.16 0.36 5.96
N ALA A 68 -4.02 -0.41 7.04
CA ALA A 68 -4.90 -0.32 8.22
C ALA A 68 -4.80 0.99 9.04
N GLY A 69 -3.83 1.87 8.75
CA GLY A 69 -3.62 3.10 9.53
C GLY A 69 -3.28 2.81 11.00
N LEU A 70 -3.77 3.64 11.93
CA LEU A 70 -3.64 3.43 13.39
C LEU A 70 -4.95 2.96 14.04
N ALA A 71 -6.02 2.78 13.25
CA ALA A 71 -7.32 2.35 13.73
C ALA A 71 -8.05 1.56 12.64
N PHE A 72 -8.70 0.46 13.04
CA PHE A 72 -9.49 -0.37 12.13
C PHE A 72 -10.68 -0.97 12.86
N SER A 73 -11.69 -1.35 12.09
CA SER A 73 -12.82 -2.14 12.55
C SER A 73 -13.01 -3.33 11.62
N THR A 74 -13.29 -4.51 12.16
CA THR A 74 -13.66 -5.68 11.36
C THR A 74 -14.86 -6.38 11.96
N TYR A 75 -15.72 -6.83 11.07
CA TYR A 75 -16.94 -7.57 11.38
C TYR A 75 -16.90 -8.90 10.65
N PHE A 76 -17.35 -9.96 11.31
CA PHE A 76 -17.60 -11.23 10.62
C PHE A 76 -18.64 -12.06 11.36
N ALA A 77 -19.34 -12.89 10.60
CA ALA A 77 -20.26 -13.88 11.12
C ALA A 77 -19.70 -15.29 10.89
N PHE A 78 -19.72 -16.13 11.91
CA PHE A 78 -19.19 -17.50 11.81
C PHE A 78 -19.97 -18.48 12.68
N ALA A 79 -19.86 -19.78 12.40
CA ALA A 79 -20.32 -20.82 13.31
C ALA A 79 -19.19 -21.78 13.65
N LEU A 80 -19.23 -22.22 14.91
CA LEU A 80 -18.41 -23.30 15.43
C LEU A 80 -19.36 -24.43 15.88
N PRO A 81 -19.13 -25.69 15.47
CA PRO A 81 -19.87 -26.82 15.99
C PRO A 81 -19.68 -26.91 17.50
N ALA A 82 -20.65 -27.51 18.19
CA ALA A 82 -20.65 -27.67 19.65
C ALA A 82 -19.58 -28.67 20.17
N SER A 83 -18.52 -28.94 19.40
CA SER A 83 -17.35 -29.68 19.84
C SER A 83 -16.36 -28.75 20.52
N ALA A 84 -15.85 -29.16 21.68
CA ALA A 84 -14.83 -28.44 22.45
C ALA A 84 -13.52 -28.22 21.65
N ALA A 85 -13.31 -28.99 20.59
CA ALA A 85 -12.13 -28.86 19.74
C ALA A 85 -12.27 -27.71 18.73
N SER A 86 -13.48 -27.25 18.39
CA SER A 86 -13.68 -26.26 17.31
C SER A 86 -13.07 -24.90 17.64
N SER A 87 -12.39 -24.29 16.66
CA SER A 87 -11.75 -23.00 16.85
C SER A 87 -11.62 -22.22 15.54
N LEU A 88 -11.63 -20.90 15.66
CA LEU A 88 -11.42 -19.95 14.57
C LEU A 88 -10.47 -18.87 15.06
N ALA A 89 -9.50 -18.45 14.27
CA ALA A 89 -8.66 -17.32 14.59
C ALA A 89 -8.65 -16.30 13.46
N PHE A 90 -9.11 -15.08 13.74
CA PHE A 90 -8.82 -13.92 12.92
C PHE A 90 -7.35 -13.54 13.11
N PHE A 91 -6.67 -13.11 12.05
CA PHE A 91 -5.29 -12.66 12.14
C PHE A 91 -5.01 -11.43 11.28
N LEU A 92 -4.04 -10.63 11.72
CA LEU A 92 -3.33 -9.63 10.92
C LEU A 92 -1.85 -9.99 10.87
N THR A 93 -1.27 -9.97 9.68
CA THR A 93 0.15 -10.29 9.47
C THR A 93 0.77 -9.25 8.54
N PRO A 94 1.95 -8.69 8.84
CA PRO A 94 2.63 -7.78 7.92
C PRO A 94 2.79 -8.43 6.55
N SER A 95 2.54 -7.70 5.47
CA SER A 95 2.61 -8.28 4.11
C SER A 95 4.02 -8.74 3.74
N ALA A 96 5.04 -8.12 4.35
CA ALA A 96 6.45 -8.48 4.17
C ALA A 96 6.93 -9.60 5.12
N ALA A 97 6.10 -10.06 6.06
CA ALA A 97 6.51 -11.09 7.01
C ALA A 97 6.68 -12.45 6.33
N ALA A 98 7.68 -13.21 6.76
CA ALA A 98 7.84 -14.58 6.30
C ALA A 98 6.64 -15.43 6.76
N ARG A 99 6.20 -16.38 5.92
CA ARG A 99 5.03 -17.25 6.22
C ARG A 99 5.12 -18.03 7.54
N ARG A 100 6.32 -18.17 8.11
CA ARG A 100 6.59 -18.89 9.37
C ARG A 100 6.52 -18.00 10.61
N GLU A 101 6.49 -16.67 10.45
CA GLU A 101 6.35 -15.78 11.59
C GLU A 101 4.95 -15.84 12.18
N PRO A 102 4.82 -15.73 13.52
CA PRO A 102 3.51 -15.61 14.13
C PRO A 102 2.80 -14.36 13.60
N PRO A 103 1.47 -14.39 13.47
CA PRO A 103 0.73 -13.19 13.10
C PRO A 103 0.97 -12.10 14.15
N ALA A 104 1.05 -10.86 13.68
CA ALA A 104 1.25 -9.72 14.55
C ALA A 104 0.09 -9.56 15.54
N LEU A 105 -1.15 -9.75 15.07
CA LEU A 105 -2.34 -9.85 15.89
C LEU A 105 -3.07 -11.14 15.53
N ALA A 106 -3.56 -11.88 16.52
CA ALA A 106 -4.57 -12.90 16.31
C ALA A 106 -5.65 -12.86 17.39
N VAL A 107 -6.90 -12.99 16.99
CA VAL A 107 -8.04 -13.14 17.91
C VAL A 107 -8.62 -14.53 17.70
N ALA A 108 -8.36 -15.41 18.67
CA ALA A 108 -8.70 -16.82 18.63
C ALA A 108 -9.96 -17.10 19.43
N PHE A 109 -10.99 -17.57 18.74
CA PHE A 109 -12.26 -18.05 19.26
C PHE A 109 -12.21 -19.56 19.42
N SER A 110 -12.67 -20.03 20.57
CA SER A 110 -12.90 -21.45 20.88
C SER A 110 -14.33 -21.60 21.38
N ALA A 111 -14.78 -22.83 21.65
CA ALA A 111 -16.14 -23.05 22.16
C ALA A 111 -16.56 -22.20 23.36
N ARG A 112 -15.66 -21.78 24.27
CA ARG A 112 -16.02 -21.08 25.52
C ARG A 112 -15.17 -19.89 25.90
N HIS A 113 -14.12 -19.61 25.13
CA HIS A 113 -13.21 -18.51 25.43
C HIS A 113 -12.71 -17.88 24.15
N VAL A 114 -12.42 -16.58 24.25
CA VAL A 114 -11.72 -15.83 23.23
C VAL A 114 -10.39 -15.33 23.80
N ARG A 115 -9.34 -15.45 23.00
CA ARG A 115 -7.98 -15.02 23.35
C ARG A 115 -7.47 -14.06 22.30
N VAL A 116 -6.88 -12.97 22.74
CA VAL A 116 -6.14 -12.04 21.88
C VAL A 116 -4.66 -12.31 22.07
N LEU A 117 -3.97 -12.53 20.95
CA LEU A 117 -2.55 -12.81 20.86
C LEU A 117 -1.87 -11.67 20.11
N LEU A 118 -0.77 -11.16 20.66
CA LEU A 118 0.12 -10.19 20.02
C LEU A 118 1.47 -10.85 19.79
N ALA A 119 1.91 -10.93 18.53
CA ALA A 119 3.15 -11.60 18.14
C ALA A 119 3.29 -13.02 18.76
N GLY A 120 2.18 -13.76 18.83
CA GLY A 120 2.12 -15.10 19.42
C GLY A 120 2.00 -15.17 20.94
N ARG A 121 2.05 -14.06 21.67
CA ARG A 121 1.89 -14.01 23.14
C ARG A 121 0.47 -13.62 23.53
N ALA A 122 -0.08 -14.26 24.55
CA ALA A 122 -1.41 -13.90 25.05
C ALA A 122 -1.40 -12.52 25.70
N ALA A 123 -2.30 -11.65 25.24
CA ALA A 123 -2.49 -10.30 25.76
C ALA A 123 -3.69 -10.22 26.70
N CYS A 124 -4.84 -10.80 26.29
CA CYS A 124 -6.11 -10.72 27.00
C CYS A 124 -6.99 -11.91 26.64
N GLN A 125 -7.85 -12.33 27.57
CA GLN A 125 -8.80 -13.43 27.41
C GLN A 125 -10.14 -13.09 28.06
N ALA A 126 -11.24 -13.57 27.46
CA ALA A 126 -12.55 -13.53 28.06
C ALA A 126 -13.29 -14.86 27.83
N HIS A 127 -14.26 -15.15 28.70
CA HIS A 127 -15.18 -16.27 28.55
C HIS A 127 -16.50 -15.79 27.95
N TYR A 128 -17.11 -16.61 27.11
CA TYR A 128 -18.44 -16.34 26.57
C TYR A 128 -19.27 -17.62 26.52
N SER A 129 -20.58 -17.46 26.53
CA SER A 129 -21.52 -18.57 26.47
C SER A 129 -21.56 -19.15 25.05
N PRO A 130 -21.25 -20.46 24.86
CA PRO A 130 -21.36 -21.10 23.56
C PRO A 130 -22.79 -21.00 23.05
N THR A 131 -22.95 -20.72 21.75
CA THR A 131 -24.24 -20.77 21.07
C THR A 131 -24.18 -21.83 19.98
N ARG A 132 -25.31 -22.50 19.73
CA ARG A 132 -25.44 -23.43 18.58
C ARG A 132 -25.73 -22.70 17.27
N LYS A 133 -25.94 -21.39 17.33
CA LYS A 133 -26.24 -20.52 16.19
C LYS A 133 -24.95 -19.84 15.71
N ALA A 134 -25.00 -19.21 14.55
CA ALA A 134 -23.93 -18.34 14.12
C ALA A 134 -23.67 -17.23 15.18
N ILE A 135 -22.41 -16.83 15.29
CA ILE A 135 -21.92 -15.77 16.16
C ILE A 135 -21.48 -14.64 15.25
N HIS A 136 -21.89 -13.44 15.60
CA HIS A 136 -21.38 -12.21 15.02
C HIS A 136 -20.29 -11.66 15.94
N ALA A 137 -19.15 -11.29 15.34
CA ALA A 137 -18.03 -10.69 16.04
C ALA A 137 -17.68 -9.33 15.45
N TRP A 138 -17.41 -8.37 16.33
CA TRP A 138 -16.87 -7.06 15.99
C TRP A 138 -15.57 -6.86 16.74
N ILE A 139 -14.52 -6.48 16.02
CA ILE A 139 -13.23 -6.11 16.57
C ILE A 139 -12.96 -4.67 16.16
N ASP A 140 -12.94 -3.77 17.13
CA ASP A 140 -12.61 -2.36 16.93
C ASP A 140 -11.26 -2.08 17.59
N TYR A 141 -10.35 -1.46 16.84
CA TYR A 141 -9.04 -1.08 17.33
C TYR A 141 -8.80 0.41 17.14
N ASN A 142 -8.50 1.10 18.24
CA ASN A 142 -8.11 2.50 18.28
C ASN A 142 -7.19 2.70 19.51
N ALA A 143 -5.98 2.14 19.46
CA ALA A 143 -5.04 1.94 20.57
C ALA A 143 -5.51 1.00 21.71
N THR A 144 -6.82 0.87 21.88
CA THR A 144 -7.46 -0.20 22.66
C THR A 144 -8.19 -1.11 21.69
N LEU A 145 -8.09 -2.43 21.90
CA LEU A 145 -8.84 -3.43 21.17
C LEU A 145 -10.13 -3.76 21.94
N HIS A 146 -11.27 -3.49 21.31
CA HIS A 146 -12.59 -3.85 21.80
C HIS A 146 -13.14 -5.01 20.98
N LEU A 147 -13.56 -6.07 21.66
CA LEU A 147 -14.23 -7.21 21.06
C LEU A 147 -15.66 -7.28 21.58
N ARG A 148 -16.61 -7.35 20.66
CA ARG A 148 -18.04 -7.61 20.93
C ARG A 148 -18.47 -8.87 20.23
N LEU A 149 -19.29 -9.67 20.92
CA LEU A 149 -19.90 -10.88 20.39
C LEU A 149 -21.41 -10.78 20.53
N SER A 150 -22.15 -11.26 19.53
CA SER A 150 -23.60 -11.48 19.64
C SER A 150 -24.01 -12.78 18.95
N ALA A 151 -25.09 -13.40 19.44
CA ALA A 151 -25.68 -14.56 18.80
C ALA A 151 -26.54 -14.12 17.61
N ALA A 152 -26.52 -14.89 16.52
CA ALA A 152 -27.40 -14.67 15.38
C ALA A 152 -28.88 -14.77 15.79
N GLY A 153 -29.67 -13.76 15.41
CA GLY A 153 -31.07 -13.61 15.80
C GLY A 153 -31.28 -12.96 17.17
N ALA A 154 -30.24 -12.47 17.84
CA ALA A 154 -30.41 -11.58 18.98
C ALA A 154 -30.94 -10.22 18.50
N THR A 155 -32.00 -9.72 19.12
CA THR A 155 -32.68 -8.46 18.76
C THR A 155 -31.90 -7.20 19.14
N ASN A 156 -30.81 -7.35 19.90
CA ASN A 156 -30.04 -6.21 20.40
C ASN A 156 -28.95 -5.80 19.41
N HIS A 157 -28.94 -4.52 19.06
CA HIS A 157 -27.90 -3.91 18.25
C HIS A 157 -26.57 -3.94 19.05
N PRO A 158 -25.47 -4.51 18.50
CA PRO A 158 -24.21 -4.75 19.22
C PRO A 158 -23.50 -3.47 19.68
N THR A 159 -23.77 -2.34 19.03
CA THR A 159 -23.25 -1.02 19.42
C THR A 159 -23.78 -0.55 20.78
N LEU A 160 -24.88 -1.14 21.27
CA LEU A 160 -25.50 -0.83 22.57
C LEU A 160 -25.01 -1.76 23.71
N THR A 161 -24.19 -2.77 23.43
CA THR A 161 -23.71 -3.73 24.45
C THR A 161 -22.26 -3.39 24.85
N PRO A 162 -21.90 -3.46 26.15
CA PRO A 162 -20.51 -3.30 26.56
C PRO A 162 -19.62 -4.33 25.84
N PRO A 163 -18.36 -3.98 25.50
CA PRO A 163 -17.45 -4.92 24.89
C PRO A 163 -17.23 -6.12 25.81
N LEU A 164 -17.29 -7.33 25.25
CA LEU A 164 -16.97 -8.57 25.97
C LEU A 164 -15.54 -8.52 26.51
N LEU A 165 -14.65 -7.91 25.74
CA LEU A 165 -13.24 -7.79 26.06
C LEU A 165 -12.72 -6.44 25.57
N SER A 166 -11.99 -5.76 26.43
CA SER A 166 -11.34 -4.48 26.15
C SER A 166 -9.93 -4.55 26.71
N CYS A 167 -8.92 -4.47 25.86
CA CYS A 167 -7.53 -4.49 26.31
C CYS A 167 -6.68 -3.46 25.54
N PRO A 168 -5.83 -2.71 26.25
CA PRO A 168 -4.87 -1.83 25.61
C PRO A 168 -3.85 -2.66 24.86
N LEU A 169 -3.57 -2.29 23.61
CA LEU A 169 -2.65 -3.03 22.77
C LEU A 169 -1.93 -2.07 21.84
N ASP A 170 -0.60 -2.08 21.85
CA ASP A 170 0.14 -1.25 20.89
C ASP A 170 0.42 -2.03 19.59
N LEU A 171 -0.45 -1.84 18.60
CA LEU A 171 -0.23 -2.33 17.23
C LEU A 171 0.54 -1.33 16.36
N SER A 172 0.84 -0.13 16.86
CA SER A 172 1.50 0.92 16.09
C SER A 172 2.83 0.47 15.45
N PRO A 173 3.71 -0.29 16.13
CA PRO A 173 4.97 -0.75 15.53
C PRO A 173 4.75 -1.67 14.33
N VAL A 174 3.63 -2.39 14.30
CA VAL A 174 3.29 -3.33 13.21
C VAL A 174 2.63 -2.57 12.07
N LEU A 175 1.60 -1.78 12.38
CA LEU A 175 0.80 -1.09 11.36
C LEU A 175 1.59 0.03 10.64
N ARG A 176 2.58 0.63 11.31
CA ARG A 176 3.46 1.64 10.69
C ARG A 176 4.53 1.05 9.76
N ARG A 177 4.86 -0.24 9.89
CA ARG A 177 5.89 -0.89 9.04
C ARG A 177 5.42 -1.11 7.61
N GLY A 178 4.11 -1.07 7.37
CA GLY A 178 3.54 -1.22 6.05
C GLY A 178 2.18 -1.91 6.06
N PRO A 179 1.65 -2.26 4.89
CA PRO A 179 0.34 -2.86 4.78
C PRO A 179 0.32 -4.27 5.40
N VAL A 180 -0.84 -4.64 5.94
CA VAL A 180 -1.08 -5.94 6.59
C VAL A 180 -2.03 -6.79 5.76
N LEU A 181 -1.87 -8.10 5.83
CA LEU A 181 -2.81 -9.08 5.31
C LEU A 181 -3.72 -9.52 6.45
N ALA A 182 -5.03 -9.48 6.20
CA ALA A 182 -6.04 -9.98 7.11
C ALA A 182 -6.57 -11.33 6.65
N GLY A 183 -7.02 -12.14 7.59
CA GLY A 183 -7.67 -13.40 7.26
C GLY A 183 -8.08 -14.20 8.47
N PHE A 184 -8.47 -15.44 8.20
CA PHE A 184 -8.91 -16.42 9.16
C PHE A 184 -8.14 -17.72 9.00
N ARG A 185 -7.87 -18.38 10.11
CA ARG A 185 -7.37 -19.76 10.13
C ARG A 185 -8.13 -20.56 11.17
N THR A 186 -8.31 -21.84 10.93
CA THR A 186 -8.81 -22.76 11.95
C THR A 186 -7.72 -23.73 12.39
N PRO A 187 -7.27 -23.68 13.66
CA PRO A 187 -6.34 -24.68 14.20
C PRO A 187 -6.89 -26.10 14.21
N SER A 188 -8.21 -26.27 14.36
CA SER A 188 -8.83 -27.58 14.62
C SER A 188 -9.82 -28.04 13.54
N GLY A 189 -10.13 -27.19 12.56
CA GLY A 189 -11.11 -27.47 11.53
C GLY A 189 -12.54 -27.18 11.97
N ASN A 190 -13.48 -27.62 11.13
CA ASN A 190 -14.92 -27.50 11.32
C ASN A 190 -15.38 -26.08 11.68
N CYS A 191 -15.04 -25.08 10.87
CA CYS A 191 -15.59 -23.73 11.01
C CYS A 191 -16.26 -23.28 9.72
N THR A 192 -17.36 -22.54 9.83
CA THR A 192 -18.02 -21.89 8.69
C THR A 192 -18.03 -20.38 8.89
N LEU A 193 -17.54 -19.65 7.91
CA LEU A 193 -17.59 -18.17 7.85
C LEU A 193 -18.71 -17.76 6.90
N PHE A 194 -19.60 -16.86 7.32
CA PHE A 194 -20.78 -16.43 6.56
C PHE A 194 -20.64 -15.05 5.95
N SER A 195 -19.96 -14.13 6.63
CA SER A 195 -19.70 -12.78 6.12
C SER A 195 -18.41 -12.23 6.71
N TRP A 196 -17.80 -11.28 6.01
CA TRP A 196 -16.61 -10.58 6.48
C TRP A 196 -16.51 -9.17 5.91
N ALA A 197 -16.40 -8.18 6.79
CA ALA A 197 -16.07 -6.82 6.44
C ALA A 197 -14.86 -6.32 7.23
N PHE A 198 -14.08 -5.47 6.59
CA PHE A 198 -12.93 -4.82 7.19
C PHE A 198 -12.92 -3.36 6.77
N HIS A 199 -12.72 -2.47 7.73
CA HIS A 199 -12.62 -1.04 7.50
C HIS A 199 -11.40 -0.48 8.21
N ALA A 200 -10.41 -0.01 7.45
CA ALA A 200 -9.36 0.82 7.99
C ALA A 200 -9.81 2.27 7.99
N ALA A 201 -9.61 2.97 9.11
CA ALA A 201 -9.81 4.40 9.13
C ALA A 201 -8.62 5.09 8.43
N PRO A 202 -8.85 5.85 7.35
CA PRO A 202 -7.80 6.69 6.80
C PRO A 202 -7.50 7.81 7.80
N TYR A 203 -6.25 7.86 8.29
CA TYR A 203 -5.64 8.98 9.02
C TYR A 203 -6.41 9.53 10.23
N ARG A 204 -5.93 9.20 11.44
CA ARG A 204 -6.17 9.90 12.74
C ARG A 204 -7.62 10.17 13.15
N MET A 205 -8.62 9.80 12.36
CA MET A 205 -10.01 9.78 12.79
C MET A 205 -10.25 8.45 13.50
N HIS A 206 -10.80 8.52 14.70
CA HIS A 206 -11.20 7.33 15.44
C HIS A 206 -12.15 6.51 14.55
N SER A 207 -11.85 5.23 14.32
CA SER A 207 -12.76 4.34 13.61
C SER A 207 -14.05 4.27 14.42
N GLN A 208 -15.16 4.77 13.87
CA GLN A 208 -16.46 4.42 14.42
C GLN A 208 -16.64 2.91 14.29
N PRO A 209 -17.21 2.24 15.32
CA PRO A 209 -17.46 0.81 15.25
C PRO A 209 -18.34 0.52 14.03
N LEU A 210 -17.95 -0.49 13.25
CA LEU A 210 -18.64 -0.80 11.99
C LEU A 210 -20.11 -1.12 12.27
N ASN A 211 -21.03 -0.33 11.70
CA ASN A 211 -22.46 -0.50 11.93
C ASN A 211 -22.99 -1.69 11.12
N PRO A 212 -23.44 -2.79 11.77
CA PRO A 212 -23.94 -3.96 11.06
C PRO A 212 -25.26 -3.72 10.32
N ALA A 213 -26.03 -2.67 10.65
CA ALA A 213 -27.25 -2.35 9.91
C ALA A 213 -26.97 -1.98 8.45
N ASN A 214 -25.78 -1.41 8.17
CA ASN A 214 -25.35 -1.07 6.82
C ASN A 214 -24.77 -2.27 6.05
N LEU A 215 -24.53 -3.41 6.73
CA LEU A 215 -23.97 -4.64 6.16
C LEU A 215 -25.03 -5.75 5.99
N LEU A 216 -26.11 -5.72 6.78
CA LEU A 216 -27.16 -6.73 6.79
C LEU A 216 -28.34 -6.42 5.84
N THR A 217 -28.30 -5.30 5.12
CA THR A 217 -29.30 -4.97 4.10
C THR A 217 -28.95 -5.62 2.75
N THR A 218 -29.65 -6.70 2.41
CA THR A 218 -29.80 -7.22 1.04
C THR A 218 -30.27 -6.11 0.08
N PRO A 219 -29.87 -6.17 -1.20
CA PRO A 219 -28.64 -5.51 -1.67
C PRO A 219 -28.64 -4.02 -1.27
N PRO A 220 -27.49 -3.32 -1.28
CA PRO A 220 -27.53 -1.87 -1.10
C PRO A 220 -28.61 -1.28 -2.03
N PRO A 221 -29.63 -0.54 -1.52
CA PRO A 221 -30.45 0.28 -2.41
C PRO A 221 -29.44 1.12 -3.18
N PRO A 222 -29.46 1.14 -4.53
CA PRO A 222 -28.32 1.55 -5.36
C PRO A 222 -27.67 2.78 -4.76
N GLU A 223 -26.67 2.54 -3.91
CA GLU A 223 -25.95 3.60 -3.25
C GLU A 223 -25.21 4.20 -4.42
N PRO A 224 -25.34 5.52 -4.67
CA PRO A 224 -24.81 6.12 -5.88
C PRO A 224 -23.36 5.71 -6.01
N ASP A 225 -23.09 4.85 -7.01
CA ASP A 225 -21.84 4.16 -7.29
C ASP A 225 -20.64 4.78 -6.56
N ARG A 226 -20.31 4.23 -5.39
CA ARG A 226 -18.97 4.36 -4.78
C ARG A 226 -18.16 3.09 -4.93
N VAL A 227 -18.48 2.29 -5.95
CA VAL A 227 -17.42 1.64 -6.72
C VAL A 227 -16.45 2.77 -7.08
N ALA A 228 -15.16 2.50 -6.96
CA ALA A 228 -14.13 3.22 -7.70
C ALA A 228 -14.31 2.99 -9.22
N GLY A 229 -15.51 3.22 -9.73
CA GLY A 229 -15.75 3.71 -11.06
C GLY A 229 -15.06 5.05 -11.05
N ARG A 230 -13.84 5.05 -11.58
CA ARG A 230 -13.29 6.22 -12.24
C ARG A 230 -14.39 6.68 -13.20
N ARG A 231 -15.28 7.55 -12.72
CA ARG A 231 -16.02 8.44 -13.59
C ARG A 231 -14.90 9.15 -14.30
N TYR A 232 -14.69 8.72 -15.55
CA TYR A 232 -13.87 9.43 -16.50
C TYR A 232 -14.59 10.76 -16.63
N SER A 233 -14.28 11.69 -15.73
CA SER A 233 -14.69 13.06 -15.87
C SER A 233 -14.08 13.45 -17.21
N PRO A 234 -14.87 13.76 -18.26
CA PRO A 234 -14.31 14.14 -19.54
C PRO A 234 -13.31 15.30 -19.36
N TRP A 235 -13.54 16.12 -18.33
CA TRP A 235 -12.61 17.13 -17.85
C TRP A 235 -11.31 16.55 -17.27
N GLY A 236 -11.38 15.62 -16.32
CA GLY A 236 -10.19 14.99 -15.72
C GLY A 236 -9.36 14.19 -16.74
N ALA A 237 -10.03 13.56 -17.71
CA ALA A 237 -9.38 12.90 -18.83
C ALA A 237 -8.72 13.89 -19.79
N ALA A 238 -9.39 14.99 -20.13
CA ALA A 238 -8.81 16.05 -20.95
C ALA A 238 -7.58 16.67 -20.27
N VAL A 239 -7.64 16.95 -18.97
CA VAL A 239 -6.50 17.46 -18.19
C VAL A 239 -5.37 16.44 -18.14
N SER A 240 -5.67 15.16 -17.91
CA SER A 240 -4.66 14.10 -17.91
C SER A 240 -4.01 13.91 -19.28
N LEU A 241 -4.78 14.04 -20.36
CA LEU A 241 -4.29 13.95 -21.74
C LEU A 241 -3.40 15.15 -22.07
N LEU A 242 -3.83 16.36 -21.68
CA LEU A 242 -3.07 17.59 -21.86
C LEU A 242 -1.73 17.52 -21.11
N PHE A 243 -1.76 17.01 -19.87
CA PHE A 243 -0.55 16.83 -19.06
C PHE A 243 0.37 15.77 -19.65
N ALA A 244 -0.17 14.63 -20.10
CA ALA A 244 0.60 13.59 -20.78
C ALA A 244 1.23 14.10 -22.08
N ALA A 245 0.48 14.86 -22.89
CA ALA A 245 0.97 15.48 -24.12
C ALA A 245 2.07 16.51 -23.84
N ALA A 246 1.88 17.38 -22.83
CA ALA A 246 2.89 18.35 -22.42
C ALA A 246 4.16 17.66 -21.91
N CYS A 247 4.03 16.61 -21.10
CA CYS A 247 5.17 15.84 -20.58
C CYS A 247 5.92 15.11 -21.70
N GLY A 248 5.20 14.51 -22.65
CA GLY A 248 5.79 13.87 -23.83
C GLY A 248 6.50 14.87 -24.76
N ALA A 249 5.89 16.03 -25.00
CA ALA A 249 6.51 17.11 -25.76
C ALA A 249 7.79 17.62 -25.08
N MET A 250 7.77 17.77 -23.76
CA MET A 250 8.95 18.19 -23.02
C MET A 250 10.08 17.15 -23.14
N LEU A 251 9.79 15.86 -22.93
CA LEU A 251 10.80 14.79 -23.05
C LEU A 251 11.42 14.72 -24.45
N THR A 252 10.59 14.82 -25.50
CA THR A 252 11.09 14.81 -26.88
C THR A 252 11.95 16.03 -27.18
N PHE A 253 11.56 17.22 -26.71
CA PHE A 253 12.37 18.43 -26.86
C PHE A 253 13.71 18.33 -26.12
N PHE A 254 13.72 17.79 -24.89
CA PHE A 254 14.94 17.55 -24.13
C PHE A 254 15.88 16.57 -24.83
N LEU A 255 15.35 15.47 -25.38
CA LEU A 255 16.15 14.49 -26.13
C LEU A 255 16.71 15.08 -27.43
N LEU A 256 15.91 15.84 -28.17
CA LEU A 256 16.34 16.56 -29.38
C LEU A 256 17.42 17.59 -29.07
N PHE A 257 17.26 18.35 -27.98
CA PHE A 257 18.25 19.33 -27.54
C PHE A 257 19.57 18.66 -27.14
N LEU A 258 19.50 17.56 -26.39
CA LEU A 258 20.69 16.79 -26.00
C LEU A 258 21.37 16.16 -27.23
N TRP A 259 20.60 15.60 -28.14
CA TRP A 259 21.11 15.08 -29.42
C TRP A 259 21.77 16.18 -30.26
N TYR A 260 21.13 17.35 -30.37
CA TYR A 260 21.65 18.49 -31.10
C TYR A 260 22.95 19.01 -30.49
N THR A 261 23.03 19.15 -29.17
CA THR A 261 24.27 19.61 -28.50
C THR A 261 25.41 18.60 -28.62
N VAL A 262 25.12 17.29 -28.69
CA VAL A 262 26.12 16.25 -28.92
C VAL A 262 26.58 16.22 -30.39
N THR A 263 25.68 16.40 -31.35
CA THR A 263 26.01 16.38 -32.79
C THR A 263 26.60 17.71 -33.31
N ALA A 264 26.22 18.84 -32.71
CA ALA A 264 26.77 20.16 -33.02
C ALA A 264 28.19 20.36 -32.48
N ARG A 265 28.62 19.52 -31.52
CA ARG A 265 30.04 19.39 -31.18
C ARG A 265 30.75 18.64 -32.30
N ARG A 266 31.11 19.37 -33.36
CA ARG A 266 32.09 18.89 -34.34
C ARG A 266 33.35 18.43 -33.60
N PRO A 267 34.01 17.35 -34.04
CA PRO A 267 35.36 17.05 -33.59
C PRO A 267 36.21 18.27 -33.93
N VAL A 268 36.68 18.99 -32.91
CA VAL A 268 37.75 19.97 -33.11
C VAL A 268 38.96 19.13 -33.49
N THR A 269 39.22 19.05 -34.79
CA THR A 269 40.46 18.47 -35.31
C THR A 269 41.62 19.25 -34.70
N PRO A 270 42.57 18.59 -34.02
CA PRO A 270 43.78 19.27 -33.58
C PRO A 270 44.45 19.89 -34.81
N VAL A 271 44.77 21.18 -34.73
CA VAL A 271 45.55 21.88 -35.74
C VAL A 271 46.97 21.32 -35.69
N ASP A 272 47.41 20.68 -36.76
CA ASP A 272 48.81 20.32 -36.95
C ASP A 272 49.65 21.59 -37.17
N PRO A 273 50.67 21.87 -36.32
CA PRO A 273 51.48 23.07 -36.41
C PRO A 273 52.63 22.86 -37.40
N SER A 274 52.33 22.86 -38.70
CA SER A 274 53.37 22.81 -39.73
C SER A 274 52.87 23.32 -41.07
N ASP A 275 52.59 24.63 -41.17
CA ASP A 275 53.03 25.44 -42.32
C ASP A 275 52.79 26.93 -42.02
N VAL A 276 53.65 27.54 -41.22
CA VAL A 276 53.74 29.00 -41.12
C VAL A 276 55.06 29.40 -41.75
N ALA A 277 55.01 29.68 -43.06
CA ALA A 277 56.12 30.26 -43.80
C ALA A 277 56.43 31.66 -43.24
N TYR A 278 57.48 31.76 -42.43
CA TYR A 278 58.02 33.03 -41.96
C TYR A 278 58.66 33.79 -43.13
N GLN A 279 57.98 34.84 -43.60
CA GLN A 279 58.59 35.79 -44.51
C GLN A 279 59.48 36.75 -43.69
N LYS A 280 60.80 36.52 -43.78
CA LYS A 280 61.85 37.30 -43.12
C LYS A 280 61.92 38.71 -43.70
N ILE A 281 61.47 39.71 -42.94
CA ILE A 281 61.67 41.12 -43.27
C ILE A 281 63.09 41.50 -42.82
N VAL A 282 63.95 41.85 -43.78
CA VAL A 282 65.30 42.38 -43.52
C VAL A 282 65.17 43.87 -43.22
N LEU A 283 65.31 44.26 -41.95
CA LEU A 283 65.55 45.66 -41.59
C LEU A 283 67.03 45.96 -41.78
N VAL A 284 67.34 46.79 -42.77
CA VAL A 284 68.63 47.49 -42.89
C VAL A 284 68.59 48.66 -41.90
N GLY A 285 69.53 48.66 -40.96
CA GLY A 285 69.62 49.69 -39.93
C GLY A 285 70.24 50.99 -40.43
N VAL A 286 69.87 52.08 -39.77
CA VAL A 286 70.73 53.24 -39.57
C VAL A 286 70.64 53.62 -38.10
N LYS A 287 71.79 53.53 -37.44
CA LYS A 287 72.11 53.98 -36.09
C LYS A 287 72.66 55.39 -36.23
N ASP A 288 72.17 56.32 -35.44
CA ASP A 288 72.94 57.47 -34.98
C ASP A 288 72.46 57.88 -33.58
N ASP A 289 73.45 58.20 -32.76
CA ASP A 289 73.43 58.29 -31.30
C ASP A 289 73.13 59.71 -30.77
N ALA A 290 72.72 59.75 -29.50
CA ALA A 290 72.85 60.85 -28.53
C ALA A 290 71.98 62.11 -28.78
N ALA A 291 71.54 62.91 -27.81
CA ALA A 291 71.98 63.13 -26.43
C ALA A 291 70.84 63.81 -25.62
N THR A 292 70.92 63.66 -24.29
CA THR A 292 70.64 64.66 -23.21
C THR A 292 69.31 65.43 -23.22
N ALA A 293 68.43 65.33 -22.22
CA ALA A 293 68.52 65.76 -20.81
C ALA A 293 67.55 66.94 -20.55
N ALA A 294 67.20 67.13 -19.27
CA ALA A 294 66.42 68.20 -18.65
C ALA A 294 64.87 68.03 -18.74
N ASP A 295 64.14 67.80 -17.66
CA ASP A 295 64.02 68.53 -16.37
C ASP A 295 62.90 69.59 -16.41
N ASP A 296 62.26 69.72 -15.25
CA ASP A 296 61.27 70.71 -14.82
C ASP A 296 59.80 70.62 -15.24
N GLY A 297 58.94 70.80 -14.23
CA GLY A 297 57.80 71.72 -14.39
C GLY A 297 56.50 71.31 -13.73
N ALA A 298 56.32 71.77 -12.50
CA ALA A 298 55.15 71.58 -11.67
C ALA A 298 53.86 72.31 -12.12
N ALA A 299 52.78 71.95 -11.40
CA ALA A 299 51.47 72.58 -11.30
C ALA A 299 51.42 74.12 -11.34
N ASN A 300 50.41 74.68 -12.02
CA ASN A 300 49.34 75.52 -11.43
C ASN A 300 48.48 76.18 -12.52
N LYS A 301 47.17 75.90 -12.53
CA LYS A 301 46.09 76.90 -12.44
C LYS A 301 44.71 76.23 -12.39
#